data_AF-A0A353WUE6-F1
#
_entry.id   AF-A0A353WUE6-F1
#
_cell.length_a   1.000
_cell.length_b   1.000
_cell.length_c   1.000
_cell.angle_alpha   90.00
_cell.angle_beta   90.00
_cell.angle_gamma   90.00
#
_symmetry.space_group_name_H-M   'P 1'
#
loop_
_entity.id
_entity.type
_entity.pdbx_description
1 polymer ?
#
loop_
_entity_poly.entity_id
_entity_poly.type
_entity_poly.pdbx_seq_one_letter_code
_entity_poly.pdbx_strand_id
1 'polypeptide(L)'
;MLQLQEKELRYSIKSVDFNNDAISDIIYSGPWGGEGNIVHFFIRYDSGFQNIFTLKQGITKVVWKNNLIDKIYAHDWGCCADPTLKNQVYNVTYANNIPQFELIWESIELEEFIVKPKNYWEKPKRFEISNELYKFRGQPYIDDTTQNYHLNITGNTIGLLEKGFRGSAYASTTDDTGRTWWYVTIDSEYKLKDTYIKYESRKFSPHLVGWISSRYIAELSEKD
;
A
#
# COMPACT_ATOMS: atom_id res chain seq x y z
N MET A 1 -0.29 29.87 18.87
CA MET A 1 -0.55 28.54 18.28
C MET A 1 -1.61 28.60 17.17
N LEU A 2 -2.76 29.28 17.36
CA LEU A 2 -3.77 29.51 16.30
C LEU A 2 -3.28 30.29 15.07
N GLN A 3 -2.39 31.28 15.23
CA GLN A 3 -1.88 32.08 14.09
C GLN A 3 -0.91 31.34 13.15
N LEU A 4 -0.34 30.21 13.58
CA LEU A 4 0.47 29.34 12.70
C LEU A 4 -0.42 28.43 11.83
N GLN A 5 -1.58 28.01 12.34
CA GLN A 5 -2.53 27.16 11.62
C GLN A 5 -3.26 27.89 10.47
N GLU A 6 -3.58 29.17 10.61
CA GLU A 6 -4.25 29.94 9.53
C GLU A 6 -3.39 30.10 8.27
N LYS A 7 -2.06 30.20 8.41
CA LYS A 7 -1.16 30.29 7.26
C LYS A 7 -1.06 28.95 6.52
N GLU A 8 -1.16 27.82 7.20
CA GLU A 8 -1.07 26.50 6.57
C GLU A 8 -2.37 26.07 5.89
N LEU A 9 -3.54 26.43 6.46
CA LEU A 9 -4.84 26.03 5.92
C LEU A 9 -5.05 26.46 4.45
N ARG A 10 -4.55 27.64 4.06
CA ARG A 10 -4.63 28.14 2.68
C ARG A 10 -3.80 27.32 1.69
N TYR A 11 -2.68 26.72 2.13
CA TYR A 11 -1.81 25.90 1.27
C TYR A 11 -2.28 24.45 1.18
N SER A 12 -3.14 24.04 2.12
CA SER A 12 -3.80 22.73 2.15
C SER A 12 -5.03 22.65 1.26
N ILE A 13 -5.49 23.73 0.63
CA ILE A 13 -6.70 23.76 -0.20
C ILE A 13 -6.33 24.05 -1.65
N LYS A 14 -6.85 23.24 -2.58
CA LYS A 14 -6.70 23.45 -4.02
C LYS A 14 -8.06 23.39 -4.70
N SER A 15 -8.26 24.28 -5.68
CA SER A 15 -9.40 24.19 -6.58
C SER A 15 -9.05 23.34 -7.79
N VAL A 16 -9.96 22.43 -8.15
CA VAL A 16 -9.85 21.51 -9.28
C VAL A 16 -11.26 21.30 -9.82
N ASP A 17 -11.43 21.08 -11.12
CA ASP A 17 -12.70 20.63 -11.70
C ASP A 17 -12.60 19.10 -11.87
N PHE A 18 -13.31 18.32 -11.04
CA PHE A 18 -13.18 16.85 -11.06
C PHE A 18 -13.99 16.19 -12.16
N ASN A 19 -15.08 16.82 -12.58
CA ASN A 19 -16.11 16.23 -13.44
C ASN A 19 -16.27 16.98 -14.77
N ASN A 20 -15.39 17.95 -15.04
CA ASN A 20 -15.30 18.74 -16.26
C ASN A 20 -16.61 19.51 -16.55
N ASP A 21 -17.25 20.07 -15.53
CA ASP A 21 -18.44 20.91 -15.64
C ASP A 21 -18.13 22.43 -15.61
N ALA A 22 -16.83 22.79 -15.61
CA ALA A 22 -16.31 24.14 -15.48
C ALA A 22 -16.61 24.82 -14.12
N ILE A 23 -17.02 24.05 -13.12
CA ILE A 23 -17.22 24.50 -11.75
C ILE A 23 -16.06 24.00 -10.89
N SER A 24 -15.49 24.92 -10.12
CA SER A 24 -14.44 24.62 -9.16
C SER A 24 -14.94 23.75 -8.00
N ASP A 25 -14.41 22.54 -7.91
CA ASP A 25 -14.41 21.68 -6.73
C ASP A 25 -13.20 21.97 -5.82
N ILE A 26 -13.12 21.27 -4.69
CA ILE A 26 -12.08 21.47 -3.67
C ILE A 26 -11.39 20.15 -3.32
N ILE A 27 -10.06 20.15 -3.33
CA ILE A 27 -9.23 19.19 -2.59
C ILE A 27 -8.70 19.87 -1.33
N TYR A 28 -8.89 19.24 -0.18
CA TYR A 28 -8.15 19.57 1.04
C TYR A 28 -7.09 18.50 1.29
N SER A 29 -5.88 18.89 1.68
CA SER A 29 -4.80 18.01 2.17
C SER A 29 -4.13 18.67 3.37
N GLY A 30 -4.44 18.18 4.56
CA GLY A 30 -3.85 18.70 5.79
C GLY A 30 -4.30 17.95 7.03
N PRO A 31 -3.94 18.42 8.24
CA PRO A 31 -4.28 17.76 9.48
C PRO A 31 -5.79 17.76 9.73
N TRP A 32 -6.35 16.67 10.26
CA TRP A 32 -7.75 16.59 10.64
C TRP A 32 -7.99 15.51 11.69
N GLY A 33 -8.79 15.82 12.73
CA GLY A 33 -9.22 14.82 13.70
C GLY A 33 -8.09 14.11 14.47
N GLY A 34 -6.92 14.75 14.60
CA GLY A 34 -5.72 14.16 15.24
C GLY A 34 -4.79 13.43 14.27
N GLU A 35 -5.17 13.23 13.01
CA GLU A 35 -4.29 12.71 11.97
C GLU A 35 -3.44 13.86 11.41
N GLY A 36 -2.15 13.58 11.18
CA GLY A 36 -1.19 14.57 10.69
C GLY A 36 -1.47 15.03 9.26
N ASN A 37 -2.06 14.16 8.42
CA ASN A 37 -2.52 14.51 7.09
C ASN A 37 -3.70 13.64 6.68
N ILE A 38 -4.72 14.27 6.09
CA ILE A 38 -5.86 13.64 5.44
C ILE A 38 -6.14 14.40 4.15
N VAL A 39 -6.50 13.65 3.12
CA VAL A 39 -6.98 14.21 1.86
C VAL A 39 -8.50 14.05 1.76
N HIS A 40 -9.20 15.15 1.52
CA HIS A 40 -10.64 15.18 1.26
C HIS A 40 -10.92 15.77 -0.12
N PHE A 41 -11.84 15.15 -0.85
CA PHE A 41 -12.34 15.67 -2.12
C PHE A 41 -13.77 16.13 -1.87
N PHE A 42 -14.02 17.40 -2.15
CA PHE A 42 -15.33 18.01 -2.01
C PHE A 42 -15.84 18.44 -3.37
N ILE A 43 -16.94 17.85 -3.82
CA ILE A 43 -17.62 18.27 -5.04
C ILE A 43 -18.59 19.41 -4.74
N ARG A 44 -18.72 20.35 -5.66
CA ARG A 44 -19.64 21.48 -5.54
C ARG A 44 -21.05 21.11 -6.01
N TYR A 45 -22.03 21.55 -5.25
CA TYR A 45 -23.45 21.58 -5.57
C TYR A 45 -24.00 22.99 -5.36
N ASP A 46 -25.22 23.25 -5.82
CA ASP A 46 -25.91 24.53 -5.58
C ASP A 46 -26.06 24.86 -4.09
N SER A 47 -26.18 23.84 -3.23
CA SER A 47 -26.32 23.97 -1.78
C SER A 47 -24.99 24.08 -1.02
N GLY A 48 -23.84 23.97 -1.69
CA GLY A 48 -22.52 24.03 -1.08
C GLY A 48 -21.58 22.92 -1.54
N PHE A 49 -20.77 22.40 -0.63
CA PHE A 49 -19.77 21.37 -0.92
C PHE A 49 -20.08 20.07 -0.17
N GLN A 50 -19.89 18.93 -0.82
CA GLN A 50 -20.03 17.62 -0.20
C GLN A 50 -18.72 16.84 -0.30
N ASN A 51 -18.26 16.28 0.82
CA ASN A 51 -17.15 15.34 0.82
C ASN A 51 -17.56 14.02 0.14
N ILE A 52 -16.89 13.67 -0.95
CA ILE A 52 -17.16 12.45 -1.73
C ILE A 52 -16.03 11.42 -1.64
N PHE A 53 -14.87 11.81 -1.10
CA PHE A 53 -13.75 10.91 -0.93
C PHE A 53 -12.85 11.38 0.20
N THR A 54 -12.44 10.45 1.05
CA THR A 54 -11.53 10.68 2.16
C THR A 54 -10.46 9.62 2.16
N LEU A 55 -9.21 10.07 2.20
CA LEU A 55 -8.05 9.23 2.24
C LEU A 55 -7.15 9.69 3.39
N LYS A 56 -6.70 8.75 4.22
CA LYS A 56 -5.70 9.06 5.24
C LYS A 56 -4.35 9.30 4.59
N GLN A 57 -3.55 10.16 5.21
CA GLN A 57 -2.19 10.46 4.77
C GLN A 57 -2.20 11.13 3.39
N GLY A 58 -1.66 10.53 2.33
CA GLY A 58 -1.39 11.29 1.11
C GLY A 58 -1.63 10.59 -0.22
N ILE A 59 -1.84 11.43 -1.23
CA ILE A 59 -1.85 11.05 -2.64
C ILE A 59 -0.45 11.21 -3.20
N THR A 60 0.08 10.15 -3.81
CA THR A 60 1.40 10.16 -4.45
C THR A 60 1.32 10.43 -5.95
N LYS A 61 0.20 10.07 -6.59
CA LYS A 61 -0.03 10.32 -8.01
C LYS A 61 -1.53 10.34 -8.35
N VAL A 62 -1.90 11.22 -9.26
CA VAL A 62 -3.23 11.23 -9.89
C VAL A 62 -3.04 11.02 -11.39
N VAL A 63 -3.78 10.09 -11.98
CA VAL A 63 -3.82 9.85 -13.43
C VAL A 63 -5.08 10.49 -13.96
N TRP A 64 -4.91 11.31 -15.00
CA TRP A 64 -6.00 11.99 -15.69
C TRP A 64 -6.18 11.39 -17.09
N LYS A 65 -7.44 11.26 -17.52
CA LYS A 65 -7.81 10.82 -18.86
C LYS A 65 -8.98 11.66 -19.34
N ASN A 66 -8.81 12.33 -20.48
CA ASN A 66 -9.82 13.24 -21.04
C ASN A 66 -10.31 14.29 -20.03
N ASN A 67 -9.37 14.89 -19.27
CA ASN A 67 -9.62 15.87 -18.20
C ASN A 67 -10.43 15.34 -16.99
N LEU A 68 -10.70 14.04 -16.91
CA LEU A 68 -11.31 13.39 -15.75
C LEU A 68 -10.25 12.60 -14.97
N ILE A 69 -10.47 12.43 -13.68
CA ILE A 69 -9.63 11.56 -12.85
C ILE A 69 -9.92 10.11 -13.27
N ASP A 70 -8.88 9.37 -13.62
CA ASP A 70 -8.96 7.94 -13.96
C ASP A 70 -8.52 7.09 -12.77
N LYS A 71 -7.39 7.44 -12.15
CA LYS A 71 -6.84 6.69 -11.00
C LYS A 71 -6.17 7.60 -9.98
N ILE A 72 -6.23 7.16 -8.72
CA ILE A 72 -5.47 7.74 -7.61
C ILE A 72 -4.54 6.69 -7.04
N TYR A 73 -3.28 7.06 -6.88
CA TYR A 73 -2.28 6.31 -6.12
C TYR A 73 -2.09 7.02 -4.79
N ALA A 74 -2.23 6.25 -3.72
CA ALA A 74 -2.24 6.73 -2.35
C ALA A 74 -1.22 5.96 -1.53
N HIS A 75 -0.68 6.63 -0.52
CA HIS A 75 0.20 6.03 0.46
C HIS A 75 -0.22 6.46 1.86
N ASP A 76 -0.55 5.46 2.68
CA ASP A 76 -0.75 5.57 4.12
C ASP A 76 0.60 5.30 4.79
N TRP A 77 1.28 6.35 5.24
CA TRP A 77 2.54 6.25 5.98
C TRP A 77 2.39 5.68 7.39
N GLY A 78 1.23 5.11 7.73
CA GLY A 78 0.97 4.58 9.07
C GLY A 78 0.78 5.69 10.09
N CYS A 79 0.75 5.28 11.35
CA CYS A 79 0.64 6.16 12.51
C CYS A 79 1.35 5.50 13.70
N CYS A 80 1.60 6.25 14.76
CA CYS A 80 2.34 5.78 15.94
C CYS A 80 1.78 4.48 16.59
N ALA A 81 0.52 4.13 16.30
CA ALA A 81 -0.13 2.93 16.83
C ALA A 81 -0.31 1.79 15.80
N ASP A 82 0.04 2.01 14.53
CA ASP A 82 -0.06 1.01 13.46
C ASP A 82 1.21 1.07 12.60
N PRO A 83 2.14 0.11 12.75
CA PRO A 83 3.40 0.09 12.02
C PRO A 83 3.24 -0.41 10.58
N THR A 84 2.01 -0.44 10.06
CA THR A 84 1.75 -0.83 8.68
C THR A 84 1.65 0.40 7.78
N LEU A 85 2.48 0.41 6.73
CA LEU A 85 2.31 1.32 5.61
C LEU A 85 1.39 0.65 4.58
N LYS A 86 0.54 1.44 3.93
CA LYS A 86 -0.34 0.94 2.87
C LYS A 86 -0.09 1.69 1.59
N ASN A 87 0.10 0.96 0.49
CA ASN A 87 0.01 1.52 -0.84
C ASN A 87 -1.35 1.15 -1.41
N GLN A 88 -2.08 2.11 -1.97
CA GLN A 88 -3.44 1.92 -2.45
C GLN A 88 -3.58 2.49 -3.86
N VAL A 89 -4.35 1.81 -4.70
CA VAL A 89 -4.76 2.30 -6.02
C VAL A 89 -6.26 2.29 -6.10
N TYR A 90 -6.82 3.45 -6.41
CA TYR A 90 -8.24 3.64 -6.63
C TYR A 90 -8.50 3.82 -8.12
N ASN A 91 -9.50 3.10 -8.63
CA ASN A 91 -10.12 3.41 -9.90
C ASN A 91 -11.21 4.46 -9.67
N VAL A 92 -11.34 5.41 -10.59
CA VAL A 92 -12.37 6.44 -10.53
C VAL A 92 -13.33 6.27 -11.68
N THR A 93 -14.60 6.09 -11.34
CA THR A 93 -15.71 6.06 -12.31
C THR A 93 -16.64 7.24 -12.03
N TYR A 94 -17.56 7.54 -12.94
CA TYR A 94 -18.47 8.67 -12.79
C TYR A 94 -19.91 8.21 -12.92
N ALA A 95 -20.73 8.57 -11.94
CA ALA A 95 -22.18 8.36 -11.98
C ALA A 95 -22.85 9.72 -11.83
N ASN A 96 -23.68 10.11 -12.81
CA ASN A 96 -24.33 11.42 -12.84
C ASN A 96 -23.36 12.60 -12.63
N ASN A 97 -22.20 12.55 -13.28
CA ASN A 97 -21.13 13.55 -13.15
C ASN A 97 -20.49 13.66 -11.75
N ILE A 98 -20.66 12.65 -10.90
CA ILE A 98 -20.03 12.58 -9.57
C ILE A 98 -19.00 11.45 -9.59
N PRO A 99 -17.72 11.73 -9.26
CA PRO A 99 -16.71 10.68 -9.20
C PRO A 99 -16.98 9.70 -8.05
N GLN A 100 -16.78 8.43 -8.35
CA GLN A 100 -16.92 7.28 -7.47
C GLN A 100 -15.57 6.58 -7.40
N PHE A 101 -15.06 6.39 -6.18
CA PHE A 101 -13.71 5.88 -5.94
C PHE A 101 -13.78 4.45 -5.45
N GLU A 102 -13.21 3.54 -6.22
CA GLU A 102 -13.17 2.12 -5.90
C GLU A 102 -11.72 1.69 -5.64
N LEU A 103 -11.44 1.15 -4.46
CA LEU A 103 -10.14 0.56 -4.16
C LEU A 103 -9.98 -0.73 -4.99
N ILE A 104 -9.04 -0.73 -5.92
CA ILE A 104 -8.79 -1.88 -6.82
C ILE A 104 -7.50 -2.62 -6.49
N TRP A 105 -6.61 -2.02 -5.69
CA TRP A 105 -5.37 -2.66 -5.26
C TRP A 105 -4.88 -2.04 -3.95
N GLU A 106 -4.43 -2.89 -3.03
CA GLU A 106 -3.76 -2.50 -1.79
C GLU A 106 -2.55 -3.40 -1.57
N SER A 107 -1.45 -2.85 -1.04
CA SER A 107 -0.38 -3.62 -0.42
C SER A 107 -0.09 -3.13 0.98
N ILE A 108 0.35 -4.03 1.86
CA ILE A 108 0.90 -3.71 3.17
C ILE A 108 2.40 -3.96 3.21
N GLU A 109 3.11 -3.02 3.82
CA GLU A 109 4.48 -3.19 4.27
C GLU A 109 4.58 -2.84 5.77
N LEU A 110 5.52 -3.48 6.47
CA LEU A 110 5.88 -3.09 7.84
C LEU A 110 6.91 -1.96 7.79
N GLU A 111 6.53 -0.81 8.35
CA GLU A 111 7.40 0.35 8.49
C GLU A 111 8.67 -0.03 9.26
N GLU A 112 9.83 0.45 8.80
CA GLU A 112 11.17 0.25 9.38
C GLU A 112 11.63 -1.21 9.54
N PHE A 113 10.78 -2.19 9.28
CA PHE A 113 11.09 -3.62 9.36
C PHE A 113 11.47 -4.19 7.99
N ILE A 114 10.83 -3.72 6.92
CA ILE A 114 11.12 -4.18 5.57
C ILE A 114 12.31 -3.43 4.98
N VAL A 115 13.40 -4.16 4.70
CA VAL A 115 14.56 -3.59 3.98
C VAL A 115 14.23 -3.55 2.49
N LYS A 116 14.08 -2.35 1.93
CA LYS A 116 13.85 -2.18 0.48
C LYS A 116 15.14 -2.49 -0.31
N PRO A 117 15.04 -3.17 -1.47
CA PRO A 117 16.21 -3.42 -2.31
C PRO A 117 16.74 -2.12 -2.91
N LYS A 118 18.06 -2.07 -3.15
CA LYS A 118 18.71 -0.91 -3.81
C LYS A 118 18.42 -0.85 -5.31
N ASN A 119 18.24 -2.02 -5.93
CA ASN A 119 18.03 -2.17 -7.36
C ASN A 119 16.82 -3.08 -7.59
N TYR A 120 16.00 -2.71 -8.56
CA TYR A 120 14.84 -3.47 -9.00
C TYR A 120 15.11 -4.04 -10.40
N TRP A 121 14.51 -5.18 -10.71
CA TRP A 121 14.47 -5.70 -12.07
C TRP A 121 13.55 -4.84 -12.94
N GLU A 122 13.83 -4.78 -14.24
CA GLU A 122 12.98 -4.07 -15.20
C GLU A 122 11.57 -4.69 -15.30
N LYS A 123 11.50 -6.01 -15.16
CA LYS A 123 10.26 -6.79 -15.20
C LYS A 123 10.15 -7.67 -13.96
N PRO A 124 9.02 -7.63 -13.24
CA PRO A 124 8.76 -8.57 -12.17
C PRO A 124 8.64 -10.00 -12.69
N LYS A 125 9.09 -10.96 -11.89
CA LYS A 125 8.97 -12.40 -12.16
C LYS A 125 7.81 -12.99 -11.38
N ARG A 126 6.96 -13.78 -12.03
CA ARG A 126 5.89 -14.52 -11.36
C ARG A 126 6.45 -15.80 -10.74
N PHE A 127 5.94 -16.17 -9.57
CA PHE A 127 6.37 -17.39 -8.88
C PHE A 127 5.23 -18.06 -8.13
N GLU A 128 5.45 -19.32 -7.80
CA GLU A 128 4.64 -20.11 -6.88
C GLU A 128 5.54 -20.74 -5.80
N ILE A 129 5.07 -20.76 -4.55
CA ILE A 129 5.76 -21.42 -3.44
C ILE A 129 5.65 -22.94 -3.62
N SER A 130 6.79 -23.62 -3.70
CA SER A 130 6.84 -25.07 -3.92
C SER A 130 6.95 -25.88 -2.63
N ASN A 131 7.43 -25.28 -1.54
CA ASN A 131 7.66 -25.95 -0.26
C ASN A 131 6.45 -25.84 0.69
N GLU A 132 6.28 -26.85 1.55
CA GLU A 132 5.28 -26.79 2.62
C GLU A 132 5.78 -25.90 3.75
N LEU A 133 4.98 -24.91 4.15
CA LEU A 133 5.22 -23.95 5.24
C LEU A 133 6.58 -23.23 5.16
N TYR A 134 6.59 -22.11 4.44
CA TYR A 134 7.79 -21.33 4.17
C TYR A 134 7.74 -19.94 4.83
N LYS A 135 8.82 -19.52 5.50
CA LYS A 135 8.85 -18.24 6.24
C LYS A 135 8.92 -17.03 5.31
N PHE A 136 7.93 -16.15 5.42
CA PHE A 136 7.93 -14.82 4.81
C PHE A 136 8.61 -13.82 5.74
N ARG A 137 9.60 -13.06 5.24
CA ARG A 137 10.50 -12.27 6.11
C ARG A 137 10.51 -10.79 5.78
N GLY A 138 10.85 -9.96 6.76
CA GLY A 138 11.06 -8.52 6.56
C GLY A 138 12.42 -8.16 5.96
N GLN A 139 13.44 -8.99 6.19
CA GLN A 139 14.79 -8.76 5.71
C GLN A 139 15.37 -10.00 5.00
N PRO A 140 16.33 -9.82 4.07
CA PRO A 140 16.91 -10.89 3.26
C PRO A 140 18.01 -11.66 4.00
N TYR A 141 17.72 -12.14 5.21
CA TYR A 141 18.59 -13.04 5.97
C TYR A 141 17.74 -13.88 6.94
N ILE A 142 18.32 -14.91 7.53
CA ILE A 142 17.63 -15.68 8.58
C ILE A 142 17.93 -15.06 9.93
N ASP A 143 16.89 -14.59 10.61
CA ASP A 143 16.88 -14.36 12.04
C ASP A 143 15.59 -14.98 12.60
N ASP A 144 15.76 -15.92 13.50
CA ASP A 144 14.69 -16.66 14.15
C ASP A 144 14.74 -16.49 15.68
N THR A 145 15.46 -15.47 16.17
CA THR A 145 15.80 -15.34 17.59
C THR A 145 15.48 -13.97 18.18
N THR A 146 15.68 -12.88 17.43
CA THR A 146 15.51 -11.51 17.94
C THR A 146 14.06 -11.23 18.29
N GLN A 147 13.77 -10.79 19.51
CA GLN A 147 12.41 -10.45 19.89
C GLN A 147 12.04 -9.05 19.39
N ASN A 148 10.98 -8.94 18.60
CA ASN A 148 10.38 -7.65 18.26
C ASN A 148 9.13 -7.46 19.13
N TYR A 149 9.30 -6.78 20.26
CA TYR A 149 8.23 -6.53 21.22
C TYR A 149 7.11 -5.65 20.67
N HIS A 150 7.41 -4.77 19.71
CA HIS A 150 6.41 -3.88 19.11
C HIS A 150 5.43 -4.65 18.22
N LEU A 151 5.93 -5.60 17.45
CA LEU A 151 5.13 -6.44 16.55
C LEU A 151 4.68 -7.75 17.20
N ASN A 152 5.23 -8.07 18.38
CA ASN A 152 5.06 -9.36 19.06
C ASN A 152 5.41 -10.55 18.14
N ILE A 153 6.53 -10.43 17.41
CA ILE A 153 7.07 -11.49 16.54
C ILE A 153 8.49 -11.86 16.98
N THR A 154 8.90 -13.08 16.67
CA THR A 154 10.27 -13.57 16.88
C THR A 154 11.04 -13.62 15.56
N GLY A 155 12.26 -13.10 15.62
CA GLY A 155 13.16 -12.95 14.49
C GLY A 155 12.63 -11.96 13.47
N ASN A 156 12.92 -12.23 12.20
CA ASN A 156 12.42 -11.42 11.09
C ASN A 156 11.24 -12.04 10.32
N THR A 157 10.55 -13.01 10.91
CA THR A 157 9.43 -13.69 10.24
C THR A 157 8.14 -12.88 10.40
N ILE A 158 7.57 -12.46 9.27
CA ILE A 158 6.28 -11.76 9.18
C ILE A 158 5.12 -12.74 9.31
N GLY A 159 5.29 -13.94 8.76
CA GLY A 159 4.32 -15.02 8.78
C GLY A 159 4.78 -16.21 7.95
N LEU A 160 3.90 -17.19 7.80
CA LEU A 160 4.16 -18.42 7.06
C LEU A 160 3.33 -18.47 5.77
N LEU A 161 4.00 -18.84 4.70
CA LEU A 161 3.46 -19.10 3.37
C LEU A 161 3.15 -20.59 3.25
N GLU A 162 2.09 -20.94 2.53
CA GLU A 162 1.81 -22.33 2.18
C GLU A 162 2.22 -22.64 0.75
N LYS A 163 2.37 -23.92 0.45
CA LYS A 163 2.57 -24.40 -0.91
C LYS A 163 1.42 -23.93 -1.80
N GLY A 164 1.74 -23.50 -3.01
CA GLY A 164 0.77 -22.98 -3.98
C GLY A 164 0.47 -21.49 -3.84
N PHE A 165 1.02 -20.80 -2.83
CA PHE A 165 0.94 -19.33 -2.77
C PHE A 165 1.67 -18.73 -3.96
N ARG A 166 1.09 -17.68 -4.56
CA ARG A 166 1.65 -17.01 -5.73
C ARG A 166 1.98 -15.55 -5.44
N GLY A 167 2.87 -15.02 -6.28
CA GLY A 167 3.31 -13.64 -6.14
C GLY A 167 4.17 -13.16 -7.29
N SER A 168 4.60 -11.91 -7.15
CA SER A 168 5.53 -11.23 -8.05
C SER A 168 6.81 -10.91 -7.31
N ALA A 169 7.95 -11.21 -7.90
CA ALA A 169 9.27 -10.87 -7.40
C ALA A 169 9.85 -9.72 -8.22
N TYR A 170 10.41 -8.73 -7.52
CA TYR A 170 10.81 -7.45 -8.12
C TYR A 170 12.31 -7.19 -8.04
N ALA A 171 13.01 -7.88 -7.14
CA ALA A 171 14.44 -7.74 -6.96
C ALA A 171 15.01 -8.99 -6.29
N SER A 172 16.34 -9.10 -6.30
CA SER A 172 17.05 -10.10 -5.51
C SER A 172 18.30 -9.55 -4.85
N THR A 173 18.69 -10.18 -3.75
CA THR A 173 20.00 -10.02 -3.14
C THR A 173 20.53 -11.37 -2.68
N THR A 174 21.85 -11.50 -2.57
CA THR A 174 22.48 -12.70 -2.02
C THR A 174 23.09 -12.33 -0.67
N ASP A 175 22.81 -13.13 0.37
CA ASP A 175 23.41 -12.94 1.69
C ASP A 175 24.83 -13.53 1.76
N ASP A 176 25.53 -13.29 2.88
CA ASP A 176 26.91 -13.76 3.08
C ASP A 176 27.05 -15.30 3.11
N THR A 177 25.94 -16.02 3.21
CA THR A 177 25.91 -17.50 3.15
C THR A 177 25.74 -18.02 1.72
N GLY A 178 25.63 -17.13 0.73
CA GLY A 178 25.34 -17.46 -0.67
C GLY A 178 23.87 -17.77 -0.93
N ARG A 179 22.95 -17.52 0.02
CA ARG A 179 21.52 -17.70 -0.21
C ARG A 179 20.98 -16.50 -0.96
N THR A 180 20.24 -16.76 -2.04
CA THR A 180 19.55 -15.73 -2.80
C THR A 180 18.15 -15.51 -2.23
N TRP A 181 17.83 -14.24 -1.99
CA TRP A 181 16.58 -13.73 -1.47
C TRP A 181 15.90 -12.89 -2.53
N TRP A 182 14.58 -13.06 -2.69
CA TRP A 182 13.74 -12.29 -3.59
C TRP A 182 12.86 -11.35 -2.78
N TYR A 183 12.80 -10.09 -3.22
CA TYR A 183 11.86 -9.10 -2.71
C TYR A 183 10.56 -9.23 -3.50
N VAL A 184 9.46 -9.50 -2.80
CA VAL A 184 8.23 -9.97 -3.42
C VAL A 184 6.98 -9.27 -2.89
N THR A 185 5.92 -9.35 -3.70
CA THR A 185 4.53 -9.22 -3.24
C THR A 185 3.84 -10.58 -3.32
N ILE A 186 3.15 -10.98 -2.26
CA ILE A 186 2.21 -12.12 -2.29
C ILE A 186 0.85 -11.62 -2.80
N ASP A 187 0.19 -12.40 -3.64
CA ASP A 187 -1.12 -12.04 -4.21
C ASP A 187 -2.20 -11.95 -3.12
N SER A 188 -3.15 -11.03 -3.32
CA SER A 188 -4.18 -10.68 -2.32
C SER A 188 -5.15 -11.81 -1.93
N GLU A 189 -5.25 -12.87 -2.72
CA GLU A 189 -6.13 -13.99 -2.40
C GLU A 189 -5.60 -14.87 -1.26
N TYR A 190 -4.29 -14.79 -1.00
CA TYR A 190 -3.63 -15.58 0.03
C TYR A 190 -3.53 -14.85 1.37
N LYS A 191 -3.57 -15.62 2.46
CA LYS A 191 -3.41 -15.11 3.83
C LYS A 191 -2.28 -15.85 4.51
N LEU A 192 -1.31 -15.13 5.05
CA LEU A 192 -0.25 -15.75 5.84
C LEU A 192 -0.81 -16.40 7.10
N LYS A 193 -0.21 -17.53 7.49
CA LYS A 193 -0.37 -18.09 8.83
C LYS A 193 0.59 -17.43 9.82
N ASP A 194 0.26 -17.50 11.10
CA ASP A 194 1.10 -17.03 12.21
C ASP A 194 1.67 -15.63 11.98
N THR A 195 0.80 -14.71 11.60
CA THR A 195 1.15 -13.33 11.27
C THR A 195 0.47 -12.33 12.20
N TYR A 196 1.11 -11.18 12.41
CA TYR A 196 0.51 -10.06 13.12
C TYR A 196 -0.60 -9.35 12.31
N ILE A 197 -0.68 -9.63 10.99
CA ILE A 197 -1.63 -9.00 10.08
C ILE A 197 -3.06 -9.50 10.38
N LYS A 198 -3.91 -8.56 10.82
CA LYS A 198 -5.33 -8.83 11.10
C LYS A 198 -6.16 -8.72 9.81
N TYR A 199 -6.36 -9.84 9.11
CA TYR A 199 -7.15 -9.86 7.87
C TYR A 199 -8.66 -9.64 8.11
N GLU A 200 -9.19 -10.09 9.24
CA GLU A 200 -10.63 -10.09 9.54
C GLU A 200 -11.25 -8.70 9.64
N SER A 201 -10.45 -7.69 9.98
CA SER A 201 -10.90 -6.30 10.09
C SER A 201 -10.84 -5.54 8.76
N ARG A 202 -10.42 -6.20 7.66
CA ARG A 202 -10.19 -5.56 6.37
C ARG A 202 -11.31 -5.88 5.38
N LYS A 203 -11.77 -4.83 4.69
CA LYS A 203 -12.72 -4.97 3.55
C LYS A 203 -12.03 -5.44 2.27
N PHE A 204 -10.72 -5.25 2.17
CA PHE A 204 -9.91 -5.59 1.01
C PHE A 204 -8.73 -6.45 1.47
N SER A 205 -8.51 -7.59 0.81
CA SER A 205 -7.34 -8.43 1.11
C SER A 205 -6.10 -7.81 0.46
N PRO A 206 -5.08 -7.43 1.24
CA PRO A 206 -3.92 -6.72 0.73
C PRO A 206 -2.92 -7.68 0.09
N HIS A 207 -2.13 -7.17 -0.85
CA HIS A 207 -0.86 -7.78 -1.22
C HIS A 207 0.14 -7.60 -0.08
N LEU A 208 1.05 -8.55 0.10
CA LEU A 208 2.00 -8.51 1.21
C LEU A 208 3.41 -8.36 0.70
N VAL A 209 4.10 -7.34 1.17
CA VAL A 209 5.47 -7.02 0.75
C VAL A 209 6.47 -7.65 1.71
N GLY A 210 7.56 -8.20 1.19
CA GLY A 210 8.60 -8.80 2.02
C GLY A 210 9.63 -9.59 1.22
N TRP A 211 10.32 -10.50 1.90
CA TRP A 211 11.42 -11.29 1.36
C TRP A 211 11.17 -12.80 1.51
N ILE A 212 11.58 -13.54 0.49
CA ILE A 212 11.59 -15.01 0.45
C ILE A 212 12.92 -15.52 -0.10
N SER A 213 13.36 -16.71 0.31
CA SER A 213 14.50 -17.42 -0.27
C SER A 213 14.09 -18.02 -1.60
N SER A 214 14.90 -17.81 -2.63
CA SER A 214 14.65 -18.35 -3.98
C SER A 214 14.80 -19.87 -4.09
N ARG A 215 15.18 -20.56 -3.00
CA ARG A 215 15.33 -22.03 -2.96
C ARG A 215 14.00 -22.80 -3.03
N TYR A 216 12.88 -22.16 -2.69
CA TYR A 216 11.60 -22.84 -2.44
C TYR A 216 10.47 -22.30 -3.32
N ILE A 217 10.83 -21.88 -4.53
CA ILE A 217 9.90 -21.29 -5.47
C ILE A 217 10.06 -21.94 -6.84
N ALA A 218 8.95 -22.00 -7.58
CA ALA A 218 8.93 -22.27 -9.00
C ALA A 218 8.63 -20.96 -9.73
N GLU A 219 9.48 -20.55 -10.67
CA GLU A 219 9.22 -19.41 -11.55
C GLU A 219 8.10 -19.81 -12.53
N LEU A 220 7.06 -18.98 -12.64
CA LEU A 220 5.94 -19.19 -13.56
C LEU A 220 6.25 -18.52 -14.89
N SER A 221 5.87 -19.15 -15.99
CA SER A 221 6.05 -18.57 -17.32
C SER A 221 5.04 -17.43 -17.55
N GLU A 222 5.36 -16.44 -18.39
CA GLU A 222 4.44 -15.33 -18.72
C GLU A 222 3.15 -15.78 -19.46
N LYS A 223 2.95 -17.08 -19.70
CA LYS A 223 1.84 -17.64 -20.48
C LYS A 223 0.74 -18.31 -19.66
N ASP A 224 0.86 -18.33 -18.33
CA ASP A 224 -0.09 -19.00 -17.44
C ASP A 224 -1.00 -18.03 -16.68
#